data_AF-A0A0G2H572-F1
#
_entry.id   AF-A0A0G2H572-F1
#
_cell.length_a   1.000
_cell.length_b   1.000
_cell.length_c   1.000
_cell.angle_alpha   90.00
_cell.angle_beta   90.00
_cell.angle_gamma   90.00
#
_symmetry.space_group_name_H-M   'P 1'
#
loop_
_entity.id
_entity.type
_entity.pdbx_description
1 polymer ?
#
loop_
_entity_poly.entity_id
_entity_poly.type
_entity_poly.pdbx_seq_one_letter_code
_entity_poly.pdbx_strand_id
1 'polypeptide(L)'
;MAQDEADNELGGLFNISISDSEGDDGGIDTSHGVASSSEKSREHRTAQSEDAFRAVKSEYRAKVENGEIWKFVDVPLGPRRVPKHEGQELLHAVEELYFFRRFGEAVSLVGRIFEGEGGGEGLDGDVRDVLRTYERKCNEKLGRR
;
A
#
# COMPACT_ATOMS: atom_id res chain seq x y z
N MET A 1 -44.81 30.15 -0.55
CA MET A 1 -43.73 29.33 0.01
C MET A 1 -42.57 29.45 -0.94
N ALA A 2 -41.62 30.33 -0.62
CA ALA A 2 -40.45 30.59 -1.45
C ALA A 2 -39.21 30.40 -0.59
N GLN A 3 -38.29 29.58 -1.13
CA GLN A 3 -36.83 29.65 -0.99
C GLN A 3 -36.24 29.39 0.42
N ASP A 4 -35.10 28.74 0.59
CA ASP A 4 -33.91 28.65 -0.26
C ASP A 4 -33.09 27.42 0.19
N GLU A 5 -32.50 26.68 -0.74
CA GLU A 5 -31.36 25.82 -0.44
C GLU A 5 -30.11 26.68 -0.26
N ALA A 6 -29.33 26.42 0.78
CA ALA A 6 -27.93 26.79 0.81
C ALA A 6 -27.14 25.79 1.65
N ASP A 7 -26.36 24.97 0.93
CA ASP A 7 -25.16 24.28 1.35
C ASP A 7 -24.46 24.84 2.60
N ASN A 8 -24.18 23.94 3.54
CA ASN A 8 -22.97 24.04 4.35
C ASN A 8 -22.31 22.67 4.48
N GLU A 9 -21.88 22.13 3.34
CA GLU A 9 -20.85 21.09 3.23
C GLU A 9 -19.50 21.63 3.76
N LEU A 10 -19.40 21.89 5.07
CA LEU A 10 -18.13 22.19 5.73
C LEU A 10 -17.82 21.24 6.88
N GLY A 11 -18.35 20.01 6.83
CA GLY A 11 -17.89 18.87 7.64
C GLY A 11 -16.74 18.13 6.96
N GLY A 12 -15.82 18.86 6.32
CA GLY A 12 -14.74 18.29 5.51
C GLY A 12 -13.58 17.79 6.37
N LEU A 13 -13.45 16.47 6.50
CA LEU A 13 -12.29 15.61 6.80
C LEU A 13 -11.37 15.93 8.01
N PHE A 14 -11.37 17.15 8.55
CA PHE A 14 -10.70 17.55 9.78
C PHE A 14 -11.70 18.34 10.63
N ASN A 15 -12.61 17.63 11.30
CA ASN A 15 -13.45 18.18 12.37
C ASN A 15 -12.57 18.50 13.60
N ILE A 16 -11.68 19.47 13.44
CA ILE A 16 -10.87 20.03 14.51
C ILE A 16 -11.55 21.34 14.90
N SER A 17 -12.44 21.28 15.88
CA SER A 17 -12.97 22.49 16.52
C SER A 17 -11.86 23.09 17.36
N ILE A 18 -11.11 24.05 16.80
CA ILE A 18 -10.25 24.91 17.61
C ILE A 18 -11.17 25.94 18.29
N SER A 19 -11.78 25.53 19.41
CA SER A 19 -12.33 26.49 20.37
C SER A 19 -11.18 26.97 21.24
N ASP A 20 -10.73 28.19 20.97
CA ASP A 20 -10.00 29.00 21.93
C ASP A 20 -10.99 29.30 23.08
N SER A 21 -10.95 28.48 24.13
CA SER A 21 -11.72 28.73 25.35
C SER A 21 -10.77 28.60 26.53
N GLU A 22 -10.40 29.77 27.04
CA GLU A 22 -9.83 29.96 28.36
C GLU A 22 -10.73 29.27 29.40
N GLY A 23 -10.10 28.74 30.45
CA GLY A 23 -10.57 27.61 31.24
C GLY A 23 -11.97 27.70 31.85
N ASP A 24 -12.62 26.54 31.96
CA ASP A 24 -13.28 26.11 33.20
C ASP A 24 -13.62 24.62 33.13
N ASP A 25 -13.55 23.99 34.30
CA ASP A 25 -13.76 22.57 34.61
C ASP A 25 -15.19 22.09 34.30
N GLY A 26 -15.35 20.90 33.72
CA GLY A 26 -16.69 20.36 33.44
C GLY A 26 -16.71 19.07 32.62
N GLY A 27 -16.80 17.93 33.30
CA GLY A 27 -16.49 16.61 32.75
C GLY A 27 -17.43 16.05 31.68
N ILE A 28 -16.85 15.14 30.88
CA ILE A 28 -17.60 14.12 30.13
C ILE A 28 -17.08 12.74 30.57
N ASP A 29 -17.98 11.99 31.18
CA ASP A 29 -17.83 10.58 31.55
C ASP A 29 -17.83 9.73 30.28
N THR A 30 -16.70 9.07 30.02
CA THR A 30 -16.62 7.95 29.08
C THR A 30 -16.18 6.71 29.84
N SER A 31 -17.17 6.06 30.44
CA SER A 31 -17.09 4.73 31.02
C SER A 31 -16.67 3.66 30.01
N HIS A 32 -15.37 3.48 29.83
CA HIS A 32 -14.79 2.21 29.38
C HIS A 32 -13.37 2.00 29.93
N GLY A 33 -13.27 1.23 31.03
CA GLY A 33 -12.03 0.57 31.46
C GLY A 33 -11.09 1.40 32.36
N VAL A 34 -11.09 1.05 33.65
CA VAL A 34 -10.08 1.34 34.70
C VAL A 34 -8.90 2.19 34.26
N ALA A 35 -9.00 3.49 34.55
CA ALA A 35 -7.87 4.39 34.62
C ALA A 35 -7.03 4.04 35.87
N SER A 36 -5.82 3.53 35.65
CA SER A 36 -4.74 3.63 36.62
C SER A 36 -3.63 4.48 36.00
N SER A 37 -3.54 5.69 36.53
CA SER A 37 -2.45 6.65 36.50
C SER A 37 -1.33 6.41 35.48
N SER A 38 -1.43 7.11 34.36
CA SER A 38 -0.28 7.56 33.60
C SER A 38 -0.73 8.66 32.64
N GLU A 39 -0.71 9.90 33.10
CA GLU A 39 -0.63 11.12 32.28
C GLU A 39 0.70 11.20 31.50
N LYS A 40 1.24 10.06 31.04
CA LYS A 40 2.18 10.04 29.92
C LYS A 40 1.30 10.17 28.69
N SER A 41 1.02 11.43 28.40
CA SER A 41 0.07 11.93 27.43
C SER A 41 0.23 11.26 26.06
N ARG A 42 -0.86 11.29 25.28
CA ARG A 42 -0.89 10.81 23.90
C ARG A 42 0.22 11.46 23.05
N GLU A 43 0.69 12.66 23.41
CA GLU A 43 1.85 13.32 22.80
C GLU A 43 3.14 12.48 22.87
N HIS A 44 3.32 11.68 23.92
CA HIS A 44 4.53 10.89 24.13
C HIS A 44 4.58 9.59 23.29
N ARG A 45 3.48 9.23 22.62
CA ARG A 45 3.42 8.02 21.76
C ARG A 45 4.06 8.21 20.39
N THR A 46 4.17 9.44 19.91
CA THR A 46 4.68 9.78 18.57
C THR A 46 5.79 10.84 18.60
N ALA A 47 6.17 11.34 19.77
CA ALA A 47 7.28 12.28 19.89
C ALA A 47 8.62 11.59 19.58
N GLN A 48 9.14 11.80 18.37
CA GLN A 48 10.55 11.59 18.07
C GLN A 48 11.31 12.86 18.46
N SER A 49 12.47 12.72 19.11
CA SER A 49 13.35 13.85 19.34
C SER A 49 13.89 14.41 18.01
N GLU A 50 14.24 15.68 17.98
CA GLU A 50 14.78 16.32 16.77
C GLU A 50 16.06 15.62 16.29
N ASP A 51 16.92 15.16 17.20
CA ASP A 51 18.12 14.39 16.86
C ASP A 51 17.78 13.05 16.21
N ALA A 52 16.74 12.34 16.69
CA ALA A 52 16.28 11.11 16.06
C ALA A 52 15.73 11.36 14.65
N PHE A 53 14.99 12.45 14.45
CA PHE A 53 14.51 12.85 13.13
C PHE A 53 15.66 13.22 12.19
N ARG A 54 16.67 13.96 12.66
CA ARG A 54 17.86 14.32 11.87
C ARG A 54 18.66 13.07 11.47
N ALA A 55 18.78 12.09 12.37
CA ALA A 55 19.41 10.80 12.06
C ALA A 55 18.67 10.07 10.94
N VAL A 56 17.34 9.87 11.08
CA VAL A 56 16.51 9.23 10.04
C VAL A 56 16.58 9.99 8.72
N LYS A 57 16.51 11.32 8.75
CA LYS A 57 16.60 12.15 7.54
C LYS A 57 17.96 12.01 6.85
N SER A 58 19.05 11.90 7.61
CA SER A 58 20.40 11.73 7.05
C SER A 58 20.58 10.36 6.39
N GLU A 59 19.93 9.33 6.92
CA GLU A 59 19.98 7.97 6.40
C GLU A 59 18.95 7.71 5.30
N TYR A 60 17.88 8.52 5.25
CA TYR A 60 16.79 8.34 4.31
C TYR A 60 17.27 8.38 2.86
N ARG A 61 16.96 7.31 2.13
CA ARG A 61 17.09 7.22 0.68
C ARG A 61 15.72 6.90 0.11
N ALA A 62 15.29 7.70 -0.85
CA ALA A 62 14.08 7.39 -1.61
C ALA A 62 14.27 6.03 -2.29
N LYS A 63 13.27 5.15 -2.17
CA LYS A 63 13.28 3.89 -2.90
C LYS A 63 13.14 4.21 -4.39
N VAL A 64 14.17 3.89 -5.17
CA VAL A 64 14.14 4.01 -6.63
C VAL A 64 14.00 2.62 -7.19
N GLU A 65 12.85 2.35 -7.79
CA GLU A 65 12.60 1.08 -8.46
C GLU A 65 13.27 1.08 -9.85
N ASN A 66 14.30 0.25 -10.02
CA ASN A 66 15.09 0.18 -11.25
C ASN A 66 14.71 -1.00 -12.16
N GLY A 67 13.50 -1.56 -11.97
CA GLY A 67 13.07 -2.76 -12.70
C GLY A 67 13.72 -4.05 -12.18
N GLU A 68 14.13 -4.05 -10.91
CA GLU A 68 14.82 -5.19 -10.30
C GLU A 68 13.96 -5.95 -9.29
N ILE A 69 12.70 -5.54 -9.07
CA ILE A 69 11.80 -6.21 -8.12
C ILE A 69 11.73 -7.71 -8.41
N TRP A 70 11.64 -8.10 -9.69
CA TRP A 70 11.57 -9.51 -10.12
C TRP A 70 12.70 -10.42 -9.61
N LYS A 71 13.86 -9.87 -9.23
CA LYS A 71 14.98 -10.64 -8.67
C LYS A 71 14.75 -11.08 -7.23
N PHE A 72 13.89 -10.37 -6.51
CA PHE A 72 13.58 -10.59 -5.12
C PHE A 72 12.26 -11.35 -4.92
N VAL A 73 11.55 -11.64 -6.02
CA VAL A 73 10.29 -12.38 -5.95
C VAL A 73 10.57 -13.88 -5.96
N ASP A 74 10.01 -14.58 -4.98
CA ASP A 74 10.12 -16.02 -4.85
C ASP A 74 9.20 -16.74 -5.85
N VAL A 75 9.79 -17.23 -6.94
CA VAL A 75 9.12 -18.07 -7.95
C VAL A 75 9.98 -19.30 -8.26
N PRO A 76 9.39 -20.48 -8.53
CA PRO A 76 7.96 -20.73 -8.72
C PRO A 76 7.15 -20.73 -7.42
N LEU A 77 5.87 -20.39 -7.53
CA LEU A 77 4.95 -20.36 -6.39
C LEU A 77 4.76 -21.78 -5.84
N GLY A 78 4.85 -21.93 -4.51
CA GLY A 78 4.54 -23.20 -3.84
C GLY A 78 3.05 -23.57 -3.91
N PRO A 79 2.66 -24.73 -3.36
CA PRO A 79 1.27 -25.22 -3.40
C PRO A 79 0.29 -24.43 -2.52
N ARG A 80 0.79 -23.45 -1.76
CA ARG A 80 -0.01 -22.64 -0.84
C ARG A 80 -0.69 -21.50 -1.59
N ARG A 81 -1.87 -21.09 -1.10
CA ARG A 81 -2.49 -19.82 -1.50
C ARG A 81 -1.53 -18.65 -1.23
N VAL A 82 -1.31 -17.83 -2.24
CA VAL A 82 -0.44 -16.65 -2.19
C VAL A 82 -1.19 -15.53 -1.46
N PRO A 83 -0.59 -14.92 -0.42
CA PRO A 83 -1.19 -13.78 0.25
C PRO A 83 -1.26 -12.58 -0.69
N LYS A 84 -2.23 -11.68 -0.46
CA LYS A 84 -2.52 -10.57 -1.36
C LYS A 84 -1.30 -9.66 -1.62
N HIS A 85 -0.47 -9.40 -0.61
CA HIS A 85 0.71 -8.54 -0.76
C HIS A 85 1.73 -9.16 -1.71
N GLU A 86 2.04 -10.45 -1.56
CA GLU A 86 2.96 -11.18 -2.43
C GLU A 86 2.42 -11.26 -3.87
N GLY A 87 1.10 -11.43 -4.03
CA GLY A 87 0.43 -11.30 -5.33
C GLY A 87 0.62 -9.94 -6.01
N GLN A 88 0.58 -8.85 -5.24
CA GLN A 88 0.83 -7.50 -5.77
C GLN A 88 2.30 -7.29 -6.11
N GLU A 89 3.24 -7.80 -5.32
CA GLU A 89 4.67 -7.73 -5.62
C GLU A 89 5.02 -8.45 -6.93
N LEU A 90 4.43 -9.64 -7.16
CA LEU A 90 4.53 -10.36 -8.43
C LEU A 90 4.03 -9.54 -9.61
N LEU A 91 2.86 -8.90 -9.44
CA LEU A 91 2.29 -8.04 -10.47
C LEU A 91 3.22 -6.85 -10.77
N HIS A 92 3.65 -6.12 -9.74
CA HIS A 92 4.53 -4.97 -9.89
C HIS A 92 5.87 -5.35 -10.54
N ALA A 93 6.43 -6.52 -10.21
CA ALA A 93 7.63 -7.03 -10.87
C ALA A 93 7.44 -7.19 -12.39
N VAL A 94 6.30 -7.71 -12.84
CA VAL A 94 5.97 -7.85 -14.26
C VAL A 94 5.72 -6.49 -14.91
N GLU A 95 5.00 -5.59 -14.22
CA GLU A 95 4.72 -4.24 -14.69
C GLU A 95 6.00 -3.43 -14.92
N GLU A 96 6.93 -3.49 -13.97
CA GLU A 96 8.21 -2.84 -14.12
C GLU A 96 8.97 -3.36 -15.33
N LEU A 97 9.10 -4.68 -15.48
CA LEU A 97 9.76 -5.26 -16.64
C LEU A 97 9.11 -4.79 -17.95
N TYR A 98 7.78 -4.65 -17.98
CA TYR A 98 7.06 -4.07 -19.11
C TYR A 98 7.43 -2.59 -19.36
N PHE A 99 7.42 -1.75 -18.32
CA PHE A 99 7.75 -0.32 -18.44
C PHE A 99 9.22 -0.07 -18.83
N PHE A 100 10.14 -0.91 -18.33
CA PHE A 100 11.55 -0.92 -18.73
C PHE A 100 11.80 -1.58 -20.10
N ARG A 101 10.74 -1.97 -20.83
CA ARG A 101 10.78 -2.64 -22.14
C ARG A 101 11.54 -3.96 -22.17
N ARG A 102 11.69 -4.60 -21.01
CA ARG A 102 12.32 -5.93 -20.84
C ARG A 102 11.28 -7.03 -21.02
N PHE A 103 10.62 -7.02 -22.17
CA PHE A 103 9.46 -7.87 -22.45
C PHE A 103 9.76 -9.37 -22.39
N GLY A 104 10.97 -9.78 -22.80
CA GLY A 104 11.38 -11.20 -22.73
C GLY A 104 11.40 -11.71 -21.30
N GLU A 105 11.97 -10.93 -20.39
CA GLU A 105 12.06 -11.27 -18.97
C GLU A 105 10.67 -11.24 -18.31
N ALA A 106 9.80 -10.31 -18.71
CA ALA A 106 8.42 -10.26 -18.25
C ALA A 106 7.66 -11.55 -18.61
N VAL A 107 7.76 -12.01 -19.87
CA VAL A 107 7.11 -13.26 -20.31
C VAL A 107 7.71 -14.47 -19.59
N SER A 108 9.03 -14.54 -19.43
CA SER A 108 9.67 -15.62 -18.68
C SER A 108 9.25 -15.65 -17.21
N LEU A 109 9.09 -14.49 -16.58
CA LEU A 109 8.61 -14.39 -15.21
C LEU A 109 7.17 -14.88 -15.09
N VAL A 110 6.27 -14.42 -15.98
CA VAL A 110 4.88 -14.88 -16.00
C VAL A 110 4.79 -16.38 -16.25
N GLY A 111 5.61 -16.92 -17.16
CA GLY A 111 5.73 -18.36 -17.39
C GLY A 111 6.10 -19.13 -16.12
N ARG A 112 7.14 -18.69 -15.40
CA ARG A 112 7.55 -19.32 -14.12
C ARG A 112 6.48 -19.24 -13.03
N ILE A 113 5.71 -18.16 -12.99
CA ILE A 113 4.59 -18.00 -12.05
C ILE A 113 3.51 -19.06 -12.32
N PHE A 114 3.20 -19.31 -13.59
CA PHE A 114 2.18 -20.26 -14.01
C PHE A 114 2.66 -21.72 -14.13
N GLU A 115 3.96 -21.96 -14.20
CA GLU A 115 4.57 -23.30 -14.22
C GLU A 115 4.69 -23.93 -12.83
N GLY A 116 4.48 -23.15 -11.76
CA GLY A 116 4.51 -23.64 -10.38
C GLY A 116 3.50 -24.75 -10.10
N GLU A 117 3.69 -25.47 -8.99
CA GLU A 117 2.96 -26.69 -8.61
C GLU A 117 1.43 -26.49 -8.49
N GLY A 118 0.98 -25.23 -8.39
CA GLY A 118 -0.43 -24.85 -8.39
C GLY A 118 -0.92 -24.12 -9.65
N GLY A 119 -0.15 -24.02 -10.73
CA GLY A 119 -0.63 -23.43 -11.99
C GLY A 119 -1.10 -21.97 -11.90
N GLY A 120 -0.70 -21.24 -10.85
CA GLY A 120 -1.28 -19.94 -10.50
C GLY A 120 -2.68 -19.97 -9.86
N GLU A 121 -3.25 -21.14 -9.53
CA GLU A 121 -4.52 -21.30 -8.79
C GLU A 121 -4.44 -20.68 -7.39
N GLY A 122 -3.25 -20.67 -6.78
CA GLY A 122 -3.00 -20.01 -5.51
C GLY A 122 -3.07 -18.47 -5.55
N LEU A 123 -3.04 -17.86 -6.74
CA LEU A 123 -3.17 -16.41 -6.93
C LEU A 123 -4.63 -15.96 -6.91
N ASP A 124 -4.82 -14.70 -6.54
CA ASP A 124 -6.09 -14.02 -6.72
C ASP A 124 -6.48 -13.95 -8.20
N GLY A 125 -7.78 -14.07 -8.50
CA GLY A 125 -8.28 -14.13 -9.89
C GLY A 125 -7.94 -12.86 -10.67
N ASP A 126 -8.10 -11.69 -10.05
CA ASP A 126 -7.84 -10.41 -10.70
C ASP A 126 -6.35 -10.28 -11.03
N VAL A 127 -5.47 -10.65 -10.09
CA VAL A 127 -4.01 -10.65 -10.30
C VAL A 127 -3.64 -11.57 -11.46
N ARG A 128 -4.25 -12.75 -11.53
CA ARG A 128 -4.02 -13.72 -12.60
C ARG A 128 -4.37 -13.17 -13.98
N ASP A 129 -5.54 -12.54 -14.10
CA ASP A 129 -6.04 -11.99 -15.36
C ASP A 129 -5.18 -10.82 -15.85
N VAL A 130 -4.70 -9.99 -14.92
CA VAL A 130 -3.78 -8.89 -15.24
C VAL A 130 -2.42 -9.44 -15.70
N LEU A 131 -1.86 -10.45 -15.03
CA LEU A 131 -0.61 -11.10 -15.44
C LEU A 131 -0.71 -11.68 -16.86
N ARG A 132 -1.82 -12.36 -17.20
CA ARG A 132 -2.08 -12.86 -18.56
C ARG A 132 -2.20 -11.73 -19.58
N THR A 133 -2.81 -10.61 -19.19
CA THR A 133 -2.90 -9.43 -20.04
C THR A 133 -1.52 -8.85 -20.36
N TYR A 134 -0.63 -8.76 -19.37
CA TYR A 134 0.74 -8.31 -19.58
C TYR A 134 1.57 -9.29 -20.40
N GLU A 135 1.42 -10.60 -20.18
CA GLU A 135 2.06 -11.64 -21.01
C GLU A 135 1.69 -11.47 -22.49
N ARG A 136 0.40 -11.30 -22.81
CA ARG A 136 -0.07 -11.04 -24.18
C ARG A 136 0.55 -9.75 -24.74
N LYS A 137 0.50 -8.65 -24.00
CA LYS A 137 1.08 -7.36 -24.43
C LYS A 137 2.58 -7.49 -24.69
N CYS A 138 3.31 -8.21 -23.84
CA CYS A 138 4.75 -8.44 -24.02
C CYS A 138 5.03 -9.28 -25.27
N ASN A 139 4.26 -10.35 -25.51
CA ASN A 139 4.39 -11.18 -26.71
C ASN A 139 4.09 -10.38 -28.00
N GLU A 140 3.07 -9.51 -27.99
CA GLU A 140 2.80 -8.57 -29.07
C GLU A 140 3.99 -7.64 -29.35
N LYS A 141 4.64 -7.11 -28.29
CA LYS A 141 5.85 -6.27 -28.43
C LYS A 141 7.06 -7.04 -28.93
N LEU A 142 7.16 -8.35 -28.64
CA LEU A 142 8.22 -9.23 -29.12
C LEU A 142 7.94 -9.80 -30.53
N GLY A 143 6.79 -9.51 -31.13
CA GLY A 143 6.40 -10.07 -32.44
C GLY A 143 6.09 -11.56 -32.41
N ARG A 144 5.83 -12.13 -31.22
CA ARG A 144 5.41 -13.52 -31.02
C ARG A 144 3.88 -13.52 -31.01
N ARG A 145 3.27 -13.83 -32.16
CA ARG A 145 1.81 -14.00 -32.30
C ARG A 145 1.46 -15.48 -32.36
#